data_AF-A0A2J5A189-F1
#
_entry.id   AF-A0A2J5A189-F1
#
_cell.length_a   1.000
_cell.length_b   1.000
_cell.length_c   1.000
_cell.angle_alpha   90.00
_cell.angle_beta   90.00
_cell.angle_gamma   90.00
#
_symmetry.space_group_name_H-M   'P 1'
#
loop_
_entity.id
_entity.type
_entity.pdbx_description
1 polymer ?
#
loop_
_entity_poly.entity_id
_entity_poly.type
_entity_poly.pdbx_seq_one_letter_code
_entity_poly.pdbx_strand_id
1 'polypeptide(L)'
;LLTTSWGTGELIRHALDAGVSQIIIGIGGSATNDGGAGMVQALGAKLLTKDNQQIAAGGRALESLARIDVSELDKRLAGCRIDVACDVTNPLTGPQGATAVFGPQKGATAEMIPCLDNALAHFADIIHRDLELDVLHLEGGGAAGGMGAGLYAFCGAKLRPGIEIVTDALHLADIVADADLVITGEGRIDSQTVHGKVPVGVARVAKRYNLPVIGIAGSLTADVGVVHQHGLDAVFSVIYSVCTLEQALENAAENVRMTARNVAAVLKMGRLL
;
A
#
# COMPACT_ATOMS: atom_id res chain seq x y z
N LEU A 1 -1.23 7.75 20.28
CA LEU A 1 -1.59 8.95 21.07
C LEU A 1 -0.81 10.19 20.63
N LEU A 2 0.53 10.16 20.68
CA LEU A 2 1.38 11.35 20.47
C LEU A 2 2.00 11.47 19.07
N THR A 3 2.21 10.33 18.39
CA THR A 3 2.90 10.28 17.10
C THR A 3 2.13 11.04 16.03
N THR A 4 2.85 11.81 15.19
CA THR A 4 2.30 12.69 14.18
C THR A 4 2.76 12.32 12.78
N SER A 5 1.87 12.48 11.81
CA SER A 5 2.12 12.29 10.38
C SER A 5 2.64 13.54 9.66
N TRP A 6 2.99 14.60 10.40
CA TRP A 6 3.40 15.90 9.86
C TRP A 6 4.45 15.82 8.74
N GLY A 7 5.53 15.07 8.97
CA GLY A 7 6.62 14.91 8.00
C GLY A 7 6.16 14.32 6.66
N THR A 8 5.11 13.48 6.65
CA THR A 8 4.53 12.99 5.40
C THR A 8 3.90 14.13 4.58
N GLY A 9 3.22 15.07 5.23
CA GLY A 9 2.67 16.25 4.57
C GLY A 9 3.77 17.17 4.02
N GLU A 10 4.90 17.29 4.72
CA GLU A 10 6.07 18.03 4.22
C GLU A 10 6.68 17.39 2.98
N LEU A 11 6.79 16.05 2.94
CA LEU A 11 7.24 15.32 1.75
C LEU A 11 6.30 15.52 0.55
N ILE A 12 4.98 15.49 0.78
CA ILE A 12 3.98 15.78 -0.26
C ILE A 12 4.16 17.22 -0.77
N ARG A 13 4.30 18.19 0.14
CA ARG A 13 4.55 19.60 -0.22
C ARG A 13 5.81 19.75 -1.07
N HIS A 14 6.91 19.11 -0.69
CA HIS A 14 8.14 19.13 -1.48
C HIS A 14 7.99 18.48 -2.85
N ALA A 15 7.21 17.40 -2.97
CA ALA A 15 6.90 16.83 -4.28
C ALA A 15 6.10 17.81 -5.15
N LEU A 16 5.11 18.50 -4.58
CA LEU A 16 4.35 19.55 -5.27
C LEU A 16 5.22 20.75 -5.64
N ASP A 17 6.22 21.10 -4.82
CA ASP A 17 7.20 22.15 -5.13
C ASP A 17 8.06 21.80 -6.35
N ALA A 18 8.31 20.51 -6.58
CA ALA A 18 8.99 20.03 -7.78
C ALA A 18 8.10 20.02 -9.04
N GLY A 19 6.82 20.43 -8.93
CA GLY A 19 5.91 20.56 -10.06
C GLY A 19 5.42 19.22 -10.64
N VAL A 20 5.42 18.15 -9.84
CA VAL A 20 4.93 16.83 -10.28
C VAL A 20 3.43 16.85 -10.52
N SER A 21 2.98 16.11 -11.55
CA SER A 21 1.56 15.91 -11.85
C SER A 21 0.99 14.62 -11.25
N GLN A 22 1.86 13.73 -10.77
CA GLN A 22 1.49 12.46 -10.16
C GLN A 22 2.38 12.15 -8.95
N ILE A 23 1.76 11.72 -7.86
CA ILE A 23 2.43 11.23 -6.64
C ILE A 23 1.92 9.82 -6.34
N ILE A 24 2.84 8.89 -6.09
CA ILE A 24 2.54 7.55 -5.58
C ILE A 24 3.01 7.49 -4.13
N ILE A 25 2.11 7.14 -3.22
CA ILE A 25 2.39 7.10 -1.78
C ILE A 25 2.24 5.68 -1.26
N GLY A 26 3.34 5.11 -0.76
CA GLY A 26 3.30 3.90 0.06
C GLY A 26 3.11 4.28 1.53
N ILE A 27 2.07 3.73 2.17
CA ILE A 27 1.71 4.07 3.56
C ILE A 27 1.92 2.92 4.56
N GLY A 28 2.54 1.81 4.14
CA GLY A 28 2.88 0.70 5.01
C GLY A 28 3.90 1.06 6.10
N GLY A 29 3.91 0.32 7.21
CA GLY A 29 4.92 0.48 8.27
C GLY A 29 4.79 1.75 9.13
N SER A 30 3.60 2.35 9.20
CA SER A 30 3.36 3.59 9.96
C SER A 30 3.54 3.42 11.48
N ALA A 31 4.09 4.44 12.15
CA ALA A 31 4.08 4.59 13.62
C ALA A 31 2.90 5.45 14.15
N THR A 32 2.13 6.05 13.25
CA THR A 32 1.09 7.04 13.57
C THR A 32 -0.30 6.39 13.72
N ASN A 33 -1.15 7.07 14.48
CA ASN A 33 -2.58 6.75 14.61
C ASN A 33 -3.38 8.04 14.81
N ASP A 34 -3.11 9.03 13.95
CA ASP A 34 -3.60 10.39 14.02
C ASP A 34 -4.57 10.73 12.87
N GLY A 35 -5.07 9.75 12.12
CA GLY A 35 -5.99 9.98 11.01
C GLY A 35 -5.37 10.74 9.83
N GLY A 36 -4.04 10.94 9.81
CA GLY A 36 -3.41 11.86 8.86
C GLY A 36 -3.58 13.34 9.24
N ALA A 37 -4.01 13.66 10.46
CA ALA A 37 -4.20 15.04 10.92
C ALA A 37 -2.92 15.88 10.80
N GLY A 38 -1.78 15.36 11.26
CA GLY A 38 -0.51 16.06 11.13
C GLY A 38 -0.12 16.33 9.67
N MET A 39 -0.33 15.33 8.79
CA MET A 39 -0.07 15.44 7.36
C MET A 39 -0.91 16.56 6.72
N VAL A 40 -2.22 16.61 6.97
CA VAL A 40 -3.09 17.63 6.35
C VAL A 40 -2.85 19.02 6.93
N GLN A 41 -2.46 19.12 8.21
CA GLN A 41 -2.03 20.39 8.81
C GLN A 41 -0.76 20.93 8.14
N ALA A 42 0.22 20.07 7.86
CA ALA A 42 1.44 20.45 7.14
C ALA A 42 1.17 20.91 5.69
N LEU A 43 0.06 20.45 5.11
CA LEU A 43 -0.44 20.85 3.78
C LEU A 43 -1.33 22.09 3.80
N GLY A 44 -1.56 22.70 4.97
CA GLY A 44 -2.29 23.97 5.11
C GLY A 44 -3.73 23.85 5.61
N ALA A 45 -4.25 22.64 5.86
CA ALA A 45 -5.54 22.51 6.53
C ALA A 45 -5.45 22.99 7.99
N LYS A 46 -6.49 23.68 8.46
CA LYS A 46 -6.65 24.06 9.85
C LYS A 46 -7.62 23.10 10.51
N LEU A 47 -7.12 22.34 11.49
CA LEU A 47 -7.89 21.43 12.33
C LEU A 47 -8.03 22.11 13.68
N LEU A 48 -9.20 22.69 13.93
CA LEU A 48 -9.43 23.69 14.97
C LEU A 48 -10.24 23.13 16.13
N THR A 49 -9.89 23.53 17.36
CA THR A 49 -10.69 23.34 18.57
C THR A 49 -11.87 24.29 18.63
N LYS A 50 -12.73 24.15 19.66
CA LYS A 50 -13.86 25.05 19.91
C LYS A 50 -13.44 26.51 20.11
N ASP A 51 -12.21 26.74 20.57
CA ASP A 51 -11.62 28.06 20.80
C ASP A 51 -10.88 28.61 19.56
N ASN A 52 -11.10 28.00 18.39
CA ASN A 52 -10.43 28.32 17.12
C ASN A 52 -8.89 28.22 17.19
N GLN A 53 -8.37 27.34 18.05
CA GLN A 53 -6.93 27.04 18.11
C GLN A 53 -6.64 25.77 17.31
N GLN A 54 -5.45 25.68 16.70
CA GLN A 54 -5.00 24.45 16.03
C GLN A 54 -4.91 23.31 17.06
N ILE A 55 -5.43 22.12 16.73
CA ILE A 55 -5.28 20.94 17.60
C ILE A 55 -3.80 20.58 17.74
N ALA A 56 -3.45 20.02 18.90
CA ALA A 56 -2.10 19.50 19.14
C ALA A 56 -1.75 18.32 18.20
N ALA A 57 -0.49 17.92 18.22
CA ALA A 57 -0.04 16.77 17.44
C ALA A 57 -0.54 15.43 18.01
N GLY A 58 -0.78 14.48 17.10
CA GLY A 58 -1.07 13.09 17.40
C GLY A 58 -2.54 12.75 17.64
N GLY A 59 -2.85 11.45 17.60
CA GLY A 59 -4.23 10.95 17.60
C GLY A 59 -5.09 11.31 18.82
N ARG A 60 -4.50 11.61 19.98
CA ARG A 60 -5.30 12.07 21.14
C ARG A 60 -5.92 13.44 20.88
N ALA A 61 -5.23 14.31 20.15
CA ALA A 61 -5.69 15.68 19.92
C ALA A 61 -6.95 15.74 19.06
N LEU A 62 -7.25 14.68 18.30
CA LEU A 62 -8.48 14.55 17.52
C LEU A 62 -9.74 14.66 18.40
N GLU A 63 -9.70 14.26 19.67
CA GLU A 63 -10.82 14.41 20.61
C GLU A 63 -11.26 15.88 20.79
N SER A 64 -10.31 16.82 20.63
CA SER A 64 -10.54 18.25 20.77
C SER A 64 -10.95 18.95 19.47
N LEU A 65 -10.95 18.23 18.34
CA LEU A 65 -11.30 18.78 17.05
C LEU A 65 -12.77 19.24 17.06
N ALA A 66 -13.01 20.46 16.64
CA ALA A 66 -14.35 21.02 16.54
C ALA A 66 -14.71 21.43 15.11
N ARG A 67 -13.71 21.81 14.29
CA ARG A 67 -13.91 22.30 12.93
C ARG A 67 -12.69 22.04 12.05
N ILE A 68 -12.95 21.68 10.80
CA ILE A 68 -11.97 21.63 9.72
C ILE A 68 -12.15 22.85 8.83
N ASP A 69 -11.05 23.50 8.47
CA ASP A 69 -11.01 24.58 7.49
C ASP A 69 -9.90 24.29 6.47
N VAL A 70 -10.30 24.19 5.21
CA VAL A 70 -9.44 23.87 4.06
C VAL A 70 -9.17 25.07 3.17
N SER A 71 -9.52 26.29 3.59
CA SER A 71 -9.32 27.51 2.77
C SER A 71 -7.85 27.75 2.39
N GLU A 72 -6.92 27.31 3.24
CA GLU A 72 -5.47 27.42 3.06
C GLU A 72 -4.80 26.09 2.71
N LEU A 73 -5.58 25.03 2.45
CA LEU A 73 -5.05 23.77 1.96
C LEU A 73 -4.37 23.98 0.60
N ASP A 74 -3.23 23.33 0.38
CA ASP A 74 -2.42 23.49 -0.82
C ASP A 74 -3.24 23.20 -2.09
N LYS A 75 -3.52 24.26 -2.85
CA LYS A 75 -4.38 24.21 -4.04
C LYS A 75 -3.83 23.32 -5.15
N ARG A 76 -2.52 23.01 -5.13
CA ARG A 76 -1.88 22.14 -6.13
C ARG A 76 -2.35 20.69 -6.00
N LEU A 77 -2.85 20.28 -4.83
CA LEU A 77 -3.41 18.94 -4.61
C LEU A 77 -4.54 18.63 -5.61
N ALA A 78 -5.42 19.58 -5.90
CA ALA A 78 -6.52 19.38 -6.85
C ALA A 78 -6.06 19.12 -8.29
N GLY A 79 -4.86 19.59 -8.66
CA GLY A 79 -4.26 19.37 -9.97
C GLY A 79 -3.30 18.18 -10.03
N CYS A 80 -3.04 17.51 -8.91
CA CYS A 80 -2.09 16.41 -8.81
C CYS A 80 -2.83 15.08 -8.65
N ARG A 81 -2.53 14.10 -9.50
CA ARG A 81 -3.02 12.73 -9.31
C ARG A 81 -2.26 12.08 -8.15
N ILE A 82 -2.96 11.73 -7.08
CA ILE A 82 -2.37 11.06 -5.93
C ILE A 82 -2.93 9.65 -5.82
N ASP A 83 -2.08 8.66 -6.04
CA ASP A 83 -2.39 7.24 -5.85
C ASP A 83 -1.72 6.73 -4.57
N VAL A 84 -2.50 6.05 -3.72
CA VAL A 84 -2.05 5.53 -2.43
C VAL A 84 -2.07 4.02 -2.48
N ALA A 85 -0.90 3.40 -2.29
CA ALA A 85 -0.77 1.94 -2.23
C ALA A 85 -1.40 1.43 -0.93
N CYS A 86 -2.58 0.82 -1.07
CA CYS A 86 -3.38 0.30 0.03
C CYS A 86 -3.82 -1.13 -0.28
N ASP A 87 -3.17 -2.10 0.36
CA ASP A 87 -3.44 -3.53 0.18
C ASP A 87 -4.35 -4.12 1.28
N VAL A 88 -4.93 -3.26 2.11
CA VAL A 88 -5.85 -3.63 3.19
C VAL A 88 -7.20 -2.97 2.99
N THR A 89 -8.28 -3.63 3.42
CA THR A 89 -9.65 -3.12 3.32
C THR A 89 -10.18 -2.56 4.64
N ASN A 90 -9.38 -2.61 5.71
CA ASN A 90 -9.76 -2.16 7.05
C ASN A 90 -10.34 -0.72 7.03
N PRO A 91 -11.56 -0.51 7.56
CA PRO A 91 -12.17 0.81 7.64
C PRO A 91 -11.45 1.67 8.69
N LEU A 92 -11.88 2.94 8.81
CA LEU A 92 -11.25 3.88 9.74
C LEU A 92 -11.39 3.44 11.21
N THR A 93 -12.57 2.95 11.61
CA THR A 93 -12.92 2.69 13.02
C THR A 93 -13.56 1.30 13.23
N GLY A 94 -13.77 0.93 14.49
CA GLY A 94 -14.49 -0.29 14.88
C GLY A 94 -13.58 -1.52 15.06
N PRO A 95 -14.16 -2.72 15.21
CA PRO A 95 -13.40 -3.94 15.56
C PRO A 95 -12.35 -4.34 14.52
N GLN A 96 -12.59 -3.97 13.25
CA GLN A 96 -11.66 -4.17 12.14
C GLN A 96 -10.99 -2.86 11.70
N GLY A 97 -11.11 -1.80 12.51
CA GLY A 97 -10.63 -0.46 12.20
C GLY A 97 -9.13 -0.28 12.39
N ALA A 98 -8.64 0.93 12.07
CA ALA A 98 -7.24 1.30 12.12
C ALA A 98 -6.59 0.99 13.47
N THR A 99 -7.24 1.44 14.55
CA THR A 99 -6.71 1.37 15.91
C THR A 99 -6.78 -0.04 16.46
N ALA A 100 -7.90 -0.75 16.26
CA ALA A 100 -8.09 -2.09 16.79
C ALA A 100 -7.12 -3.12 16.18
N VAL A 101 -6.91 -3.05 14.86
CA VAL A 101 -6.09 -4.02 14.12
C VAL A 101 -4.62 -3.66 14.14
N PHE A 102 -4.28 -2.39 13.87
CA PHE A 102 -2.88 -1.97 13.70
C PHE A 102 -2.32 -1.15 14.86
N GLY A 103 -3.13 -0.76 15.84
CA GLY A 103 -2.68 -0.05 17.04
C GLY A 103 -1.72 -0.87 17.92
N PRO A 104 -1.98 -2.16 18.22
CA PRO A 104 -1.12 -2.96 19.10
C PRO A 104 0.34 -3.03 18.65
N GLN A 105 0.59 -3.25 17.36
CA GLN A 105 1.95 -3.28 16.79
C GLN A 105 2.66 -1.92 16.79
N LYS A 106 1.91 -0.81 17.01
CA LYS A 106 2.44 0.55 17.19
C LYS A 106 2.59 0.94 18.66
N GLY A 107 2.36 0.01 19.59
CA GLY A 107 2.46 0.22 21.03
C GLY A 107 1.19 0.75 21.70
N ALA A 108 0.02 0.69 21.05
CA ALA A 108 -1.24 1.02 21.71
C ALA A 108 -1.63 -0.08 22.72
N THR A 109 -1.87 0.30 23.97
CA THR A 109 -2.40 -0.62 24.99
C THR A 109 -3.91 -0.83 24.81
N ALA A 110 -4.45 -1.88 25.45
CA ALA A 110 -5.90 -2.14 25.44
C ALA A 110 -6.74 -0.95 25.93
N GLU A 111 -6.19 -0.10 26.80
CA GLU A 111 -6.84 1.13 27.28
C GLU A 111 -6.75 2.29 26.27
N MET A 112 -5.67 2.35 25.48
CA MET A 112 -5.50 3.38 24.45
C MET A 112 -6.38 3.14 23.24
N ILE A 113 -6.71 1.88 22.93
CA ILE A 113 -7.46 1.51 21.73
C ILE A 113 -8.85 2.16 21.71
N PRO A 114 -9.72 2.06 22.74
CA PRO A 114 -11.02 2.71 22.73
C PRO A 114 -10.93 4.24 22.62
N CYS A 115 -9.95 4.86 23.28
CA CYS A 115 -9.70 6.30 23.23
C CYS A 115 -9.38 6.75 21.79
N LEU A 116 -8.42 6.09 21.13
CA LEU A 116 -8.02 6.41 19.76
C LEU A 116 -9.10 6.08 18.72
N ASP A 117 -9.84 4.98 18.91
CA ASP A 117 -10.93 4.60 18.00
C ASP A 117 -12.09 5.62 18.06
N ASN A 118 -12.48 6.04 19.26
CA ASN A 118 -13.47 7.12 19.45
C ASN A 118 -12.99 8.46 18.88
N ALA A 119 -11.70 8.78 19.04
CA ALA A 119 -11.13 10.00 18.48
C ALA A 119 -11.14 9.99 16.93
N LEU A 120 -10.89 8.83 16.31
CA LEU A 120 -11.01 8.65 14.86
C LEU A 120 -12.47 8.69 14.39
N ALA A 121 -13.42 8.13 15.16
CA ALA A 121 -14.84 8.20 14.84
C ALA A 121 -15.33 9.66 14.85
N HIS A 122 -14.96 10.40 15.90
CA HIS A 122 -15.21 11.83 15.99
C HIS A 122 -14.56 12.60 14.84
N PHE A 123 -13.32 12.27 14.48
CA PHE A 123 -12.67 12.89 13.31
C PHE A 123 -13.45 12.65 12.02
N ALA A 124 -13.95 11.43 11.80
CA ALA A 124 -14.76 11.07 10.65
C ALA A 124 -16.08 11.83 10.59
N ASP A 125 -16.76 12.01 11.73
CA ASP A 125 -18.00 12.79 11.83
C ASP A 125 -17.76 14.26 11.46
N ILE A 126 -16.63 14.85 11.90
CA ILE A 126 -16.26 16.22 11.55
C ILE A 126 -15.90 16.33 10.06
N ILE A 127 -15.18 15.35 9.49
CA ILE A 127 -14.93 15.28 8.04
C ILE A 127 -16.24 15.27 7.26
N HIS A 128 -17.18 14.40 7.63
CA HIS A 128 -18.47 14.32 6.96
C HIS A 128 -19.24 15.64 7.05
N ARG A 129 -19.23 16.29 8.20
CA ARG A 129 -19.91 17.57 8.41
C ARG A 129 -19.28 18.72 7.61
N ASP A 130 -17.96 18.85 7.62
CA ASP A 130 -17.27 20.04 7.09
C ASP A 130 -16.82 19.90 5.63
N LEU A 131 -16.60 18.66 5.16
CA LEU A 131 -16.14 18.36 3.80
C LEU A 131 -17.18 17.61 2.96
N GLU A 132 -18.32 17.21 3.55
CA GLU A 132 -19.39 16.45 2.87
C GLU A 132 -18.89 15.11 2.29
N LEU A 133 -17.93 14.47 2.97
CA LEU A 133 -17.33 13.19 2.56
C LEU A 133 -17.54 12.11 3.62
N ASP A 134 -18.02 10.95 3.19
CA ASP A 134 -18.07 9.75 4.04
C ASP A 134 -16.75 8.99 3.97
N VAL A 135 -16.01 9.00 5.08
CA VAL A 135 -14.76 8.25 5.26
C VAL A 135 -14.90 7.07 6.23
N LEU A 136 -16.05 6.91 6.88
CA LEU A 136 -16.28 5.79 7.79
C LEU A 136 -16.38 4.47 7.02
N HIS A 137 -17.04 4.50 5.87
CA HIS A 137 -17.25 3.35 5.00
C HIS A 137 -16.19 3.19 3.90
N LEU A 138 -15.15 4.02 3.92
CA LEU A 138 -14.06 3.94 2.95
C LEU A 138 -13.23 2.68 3.20
N GLU A 139 -13.25 1.74 2.25
CA GLU A 139 -12.36 0.58 2.28
C GLU A 139 -10.89 1.02 2.24
N GLY A 140 -10.10 0.53 3.19
CA GLY A 140 -8.70 0.95 3.36
C GLY A 140 -8.55 2.32 4.04
N GLY A 141 -9.65 2.98 4.45
CA GLY A 141 -9.60 4.24 5.17
C GLY A 141 -8.79 4.17 6.46
N GLY A 142 -8.73 2.99 7.11
CA GLY A 142 -7.94 2.76 8.31
C GLY A 142 -6.45 2.53 8.08
N ALA A 143 -6.00 2.42 6.82
CA ALA A 143 -4.60 2.21 6.51
C ALA A 143 -3.73 3.31 7.13
N ALA A 144 -2.56 2.90 7.61
CA ALA A 144 -1.59 3.76 8.27
C ALA A 144 -2.12 4.58 9.45
N GLY A 145 -3.05 4.02 10.23
CA GLY A 145 -3.61 4.71 11.40
C GLY A 145 -4.64 5.78 11.03
N GLY A 146 -5.37 5.56 9.93
CA GLY A 146 -6.39 6.47 9.41
C GLY A 146 -5.90 7.47 8.37
N MET A 147 -4.61 7.44 8.01
CA MET A 147 -4.07 8.33 6.96
C MET A 147 -4.68 8.03 5.59
N GLY A 148 -5.12 6.79 5.32
CA GLY A 148 -5.88 6.46 4.11
C GLY A 148 -7.11 7.37 3.95
N ALA A 149 -7.91 7.49 5.01
CA ALA A 149 -9.04 8.42 5.05
C ALA A 149 -8.62 9.89 4.90
N GLY A 150 -7.52 10.31 5.55
CA GLY A 150 -6.99 11.67 5.43
C GLY A 150 -6.51 12.02 4.01
N LEU A 151 -5.80 11.11 3.34
CA LEU A 151 -5.37 11.29 1.95
C LEU A 151 -6.56 11.34 1.00
N TYR A 152 -7.57 10.49 1.20
CA TYR A 152 -8.80 10.53 0.43
C TYR A 152 -9.56 11.85 0.61
N ALA A 153 -9.87 12.22 1.85
CA ALA A 153 -10.75 13.35 2.14
C ALA A 153 -10.14 14.71 1.81
N PHE A 154 -8.83 14.89 2.06
CA PHE A 154 -8.19 16.19 1.91
C PHE A 154 -7.40 16.31 0.61
N CYS A 155 -6.79 15.22 0.13
CA CYS A 155 -5.92 15.28 -1.04
C CYS A 155 -6.60 14.76 -2.32
N GLY A 156 -7.85 14.29 -2.25
CA GLY A 156 -8.54 13.66 -3.38
C GLY A 156 -7.84 12.38 -3.86
N ALA A 157 -7.08 11.74 -2.98
CA ALA A 157 -6.25 10.60 -3.34
C ALA A 157 -7.08 9.34 -3.59
N LYS A 158 -6.60 8.46 -4.47
CA LYS A 158 -7.21 7.16 -4.75
C LYS A 158 -6.46 6.06 -4.03
N LEU A 159 -7.16 5.32 -3.17
CA LEU A 159 -6.64 4.11 -2.56
C LEU A 159 -6.76 2.98 -3.59
N ARG A 160 -5.63 2.38 -3.94
CA ARG A 160 -5.56 1.32 -4.94
C ARG A 160 -4.58 0.24 -4.49
N PRO A 161 -4.75 -1.02 -4.93
CA PRO A 161 -3.76 -2.05 -4.69
C PRO A 161 -2.37 -1.60 -5.19
N GLY A 162 -1.33 -1.78 -4.38
CA GLY A 162 0.00 -1.26 -4.68
C GLY A 162 0.55 -1.78 -6.00
N ILE A 163 0.28 -3.05 -6.31
CA ILE A 163 0.70 -3.67 -7.57
C ILE A 163 0.04 -3.02 -8.80
N GLU A 164 -1.21 -2.60 -8.71
CA GLU A 164 -1.89 -1.92 -9.82
C GLU A 164 -1.26 -0.55 -10.08
N ILE A 165 -0.95 0.20 -9.01
CA ILE A 165 -0.31 1.50 -9.14
C ILE A 165 1.07 1.37 -9.81
N VAL A 166 1.87 0.40 -9.37
CA VAL A 166 3.21 0.18 -9.93
C VAL A 166 3.14 -0.30 -11.38
N THR A 167 2.23 -1.23 -11.70
CA THR A 167 2.09 -1.74 -13.06
C THR A 167 1.59 -0.68 -14.04
N ASP A 168 0.66 0.18 -13.63
CA ASP A 168 0.23 1.34 -14.42
C ASP A 168 1.37 2.35 -14.60
N ALA A 169 2.08 2.70 -13.53
CA ALA A 169 3.13 3.72 -13.56
C ALA A 169 4.32 3.31 -14.45
N LEU A 170 4.62 2.02 -14.52
CA LEU A 170 5.67 1.45 -15.36
C LEU A 170 5.17 1.07 -16.76
N HIS A 171 3.89 1.30 -17.08
CA HIS A 171 3.28 0.92 -18.36
C HIS A 171 3.49 -0.57 -18.69
N LEU A 172 3.39 -1.45 -17.68
CA LEU A 172 3.71 -2.87 -17.83
C LEU A 172 2.86 -3.53 -18.93
N ALA A 173 1.59 -3.13 -19.05
CA ALA A 173 0.71 -3.67 -20.08
C ALA A 173 1.21 -3.42 -21.50
N ASP A 174 1.85 -2.27 -21.75
CA ASP A 174 2.39 -1.91 -23.07
C ASP A 174 3.67 -2.70 -23.37
N ILE A 175 4.52 -2.90 -22.35
CA ILE A 175 5.74 -3.70 -22.46
C ILE A 175 5.40 -5.17 -22.73
N VAL A 176 4.40 -5.69 -22.02
CA VAL A 176 4.02 -7.10 -22.08
C VAL A 176 3.26 -7.42 -23.37
N ALA A 177 2.57 -6.47 -23.99
CA ALA A 177 1.78 -6.72 -25.20
C ALA A 177 2.60 -7.28 -26.39
N ASP A 178 3.89 -6.95 -26.48
CA ASP A 178 4.82 -7.40 -27.54
C ASP A 178 5.75 -8.54 -27.11
N ALA A 179 5.55 -9.10 -25.90
CA ALA A 179 6.41 -10.15 -25.38
C ALA A 179 5.95 -11.55 -25.84
N ASP A 180 6.88 -12.48 -26.06
CA ASP A 180 6.57 -13.90 -26.29
C ASP A 180 6.41 -14.70 -24.98
N LEU A 181 7.03 -14.23 -23.90
CA LEU A 181 7.14 -14.90 -22.60
C LEU A 181 7.38 -13.87 -21.50
N VAL A 182 6.70 -14.07 -20.37
CA VAL A 182 6.91 -13.25 -19.17
C VAL A 182 7.57 -14.09 -18.07
N ILE A 183 8.65 -13.58 -17.49
CA ILE A 183 9.28 -14.16 -16.30
C ILE A 183 9.11 -13.18 -15.15
N THR A 184 8.62 -13.67 -14.02
CA THR A 184 8.41 -12.88 -12.80
C THR A 184 8.94 -13.64 -11.57
N GLY A 185 8.95 -13.02 -10.40
CA GLY A 185 9.50 -13.65 -9.21
C GLY A 185 9.39 -12.82 -7.94
N GLU A 186 9.55 -13.48 -6.81
CA GLU A 186 9.69 -12.86 -5.49
C GLU A 186 10.44 -13.80 -4.52
N GLY A 187 10.75 -13.33 -3.31
CA GLY A 187 11.52 -14.12 -2.33
C GLY A 187 10.82 -15.41 -1.87
N ARG A 188 9.49 -15.39 -1.76
CA ARG A 188 8.68 -16.56 -1.41
C ARG A 188 7.35 -16.49 -2.16
N ILE A 189 7.04 -17.53 -2.92
CA ILE A 189 5.71 -17.69 -3.53
C ILE A 189 4.90 -18.68 -2.70
N ASP A 190 3.76 -18.21 -2.19
CA ASP A 190 2.82 -18.94 -1.33
C ASP A 190 1.37 -18.50 -1.59
N SER A 191 0.39 -18.96 -0.80
CA SER A 191 -1.00 -18.48 -0.92
C SER A 191 -1.16 -16.98 -0.62
N GLN A 192 -0.22 -16.30 0.02
CA GLN A 192 -0.29 -14.86 0.17
C GLN A 192 0.08 -14.13 -1.12
N THR A 193 0.84 -14.75 -2.02
CA THR A 193 1.16 -14.19 -3.33
C THR A 193 -0.08 -13.87 -4.15
N VAL A 194 -1.15 -14.65 -4.01
CA VAL A 194 -2.40 -14.41 -4.73
C VAL A 194 -3.15 -13.16 -4.26
N HIS A 195 -2.83 -12.68 -3.05
CA HIS A 195 -3.43 -11.51 -2.42
C HIS A 195 -2.75 -10.19 -2.84
N GLY A 196 -2.48 -10.04 -4.14
CA GLY A 196 -2.03 -8.76 -4.71
C GLY A 196 -0.53 -8.53 -4.71
N LYS A 197 0.30 -9.57 -4.57
CA LYS A 197 1.76 -9.45 -4.74
C LYS A 197 2.19 -9.41 -6.20
N VAL A 198 3.46 -9.08 -6.42
CA VAL A 198 4.05 -8.81 -7.74
C VAL A 198 3.85 -9.95 -8.75
N PRO A 199 4.15 -11.23 -8.44
CA PRO A 199 4.07 -12.29 -9.45
C PRO A 199 2.68 -12.43 -10.05
N VAL A 200 1.64 -12.38 -9.21
CA VAL A 200 0.25 -12.54 -9.65
C VAL A 200 -0.26 -11.27 -10.35
N GLY A 201 0.15 -10.08 -9.93
CA GLY A 201 -0.17 -8.85 -10.67
C GLY A 201 0.41 -8.85 -12.09
N VAL A 202 1.69 -9.20 -12.22
CA VAL A 202 2.36 -9.36 -13.52
C VAL A 202 1.67 -10.44 -14.36
N ALA A 203 1.34 -11.58 -13.77
CA ALA A 203 0.63 -12.66 -14.44
C ALA A 203 -0.73 -12.22 -14.96
N ARG A 204 -1.53 -11.52 -14.14
CA ARG A 204 -2.85 -10.98 -14.57
C ARG A 204 -2.73 -10.05 -15.76
N VAL A 205 -1.72 -9.18 -15.79
CA VAL A 205 -1.47 -8.28 -16.94
C VAL A 205 -1.12 -9.10 -18.19
N ALA A 206 -0.19 -10.06 -18.07
CA ALA A 206 0.24 -10.91 -19.17
C ALA A 206 -0.89 -11.79 -19.74
N LYS A 207 -1.78 -12.29 -18.87
CA LYS A 207 -2.91 -13.12 -19.29
C LYS A 207 -3.98 -12.37 -20.08
N ARG A 208 -4.05 -11.04 -20.00
CA ARG A 208 -4.91 -10.24 -20.90
C ARG A 208 -4.49 -10.38 -22.38
N TYR A 209 -3.22 -10.70 -22.61
CA TYR A 209 -2.64 -10.92 -23.94
C TYR A 209 -2.41 -12.42 -24.25
N ASN A 210 -2.94 -13.32 -23.41
CA ASN A 210 -2.76 -14.78 -23.53
C ASN A 210 -1.30 -15.25 -23.52
N LEU A 211 -0.41 -14.54 -22.82
CA LEU A 211 1.01 -14.88 -22.78
C LEU A 211 1.35 -15.94 -21.73
N PRO A 212 2.37 -16.77 -21.99
CA PRO A 212 2.91 -17.68 -20.99
C PRO A 212 3.70 -16.90 -19.93
N VAL A 213 3.54 -17.30 -18.67
CA VAL A 213 4.14 -16.65 -17.49
C VAL A 213 4.81 -17.70 -16.61
N ILE A 214 6.09 -17.49 -16.32
CA ILE A 214 6.88 -18.35 -15.44
C ILE A 214 7.33 -17.58 -14.21
N GLY A 215 7.05 -18.11 -13.02
CA GLY A 215 7.55 -17.61 -11.75
C GLY A 215 8.87 -18.26 -11.34
N ILE A 216 9.85 -17.46 -10.92
CA ILE A 216 11.08 -17.93 -10.28
C ILE A 216 11.11 -17.35 -8.85
N ALA A 217 11.06 -18.22 -7.85
CA ALA A 217 10.93 -17.83 -6.44
C ALA A 217 12.14 -18.25 -5.60
N GLY A 218 12.47 -17.44 -4.59
CA GLY A 218 13.49 -17.80 -3.58
C GLY A 218 13.14 -19.11 -2.85
N SER A 219 11.88 -19.25 -2.44
CA SER A 219 11.32 -20.50 -1.95
C SER A 219 9.84 -20.64 -2.31
N LEU A 220 9.37 -21.89 -2.29
CA LEU A 220 7.97 -22.26 -2.48
C LEU A 220 7.45 -22.93 -1.22
N THR A 221 6.17 -22.75 -0.92
CA THR A 221 5.45 -23.45 0.14
C THR A 221 4.58 -24.58 -0.44
N ALA A 222 4.07 -25.46 0.41
CA ALA A 222 3.29 -26.62 -0.02
C ALA A 222 1.98 -26.24 -0.77
N ASP A 223 1.46 -25.05 -0.51
CA ASP A 223 0.25 -24.47 -1.09
C ASP A 223 0.51 -23.61 -2.34
N VAL A 224 1.74 -23.63 -2.89
CA VAL A 224 2.12 -22.86 -4.09
C VAL A 224 1.17 -23.10 -5.27
N GLY A 225 0.58 -24.28 -5.40
CA GLY A 225 -0.27 -24.65 -6.54
C GLY A 225 -1.45 -23.70 -6.80
N VAL A 226 -1.89 -22.94 -5.78
CA VAL A 226 -2.94 -21.92 -5.92
C VAL A 226 -2.57 -20.87 -6.99
N VAL A 227 -1.29 -20.52 -7.13
CA VAL A 227 -0.86 -19.46 -8.07
C VAL A 227 -1.11 -19.78 -9.54
N HIS A 228 -1.24 -21.07 -9.88
CA HIS A 228 -1.58 -21.49 -11.24
C HIS A 228 -2.99 -21.05 -11.64
N GLN A 229 -3.92 -21.01 -10.69
CA GLN A 229 -5.28 -20.51 -10.90
C GLN A 229 -5.30 -18.97 -11.08
N HIS A 230 -4.21 -18.30 -10.74
CA HIS A 230 -4.04 -16.84 -10.83
C HIS A 230 -3.07 -16.41 -11.94
N GLY A 231 -2.75 -17.31 -12.88
CA GLY A 231 -2.12 -16.97 -14.15
C GLY A 231 -0.64 -17.32 -14.29
N LEU A 232 0.01 -17.90 -13.28
CA LEU A 232 1.36 -18.46 -13.47
C LEU A 232 1.26 -19.85 -14.11
N ASP A 233 1.84 -20.06 -15.29
CA ASP A 233 1.80 -21.37 -15.97
C ASP A 233 2.80 -22.36 -15.37
N ALA A 234 3.94 -21.85 -14.90
CA ALA A 234 4.95 -22.64 -14.21
C ALA A 234 5.59 -21.84 -13.08
N VAL A 235 6.07 -22.52 -12.05
CA VAL A 235 6.77 -21.91 -10.92
C VAL A 235 7.96 -22.78 -10.51
N PHE A 236 9.11 -22.15 -10.27
CA PHE A 236 10.35 -22.82 -9.90
C PHE A 236 10.92 -22.19 -8.62
N SER A 237 11.36 -23.05 -7.69
CA SER A 237 12.21 -22.64 -6.56
C SER A 237 13.66 -22.55 -7.03
N VAL A 238 14.40 -21.54 -6.56
CA VAL A 238 15.83 -21.40 -6.89
C VAL A 238 16.74 -22.29 -6.05
N ILE A 239 16.24 -22.79 -4.91
CA ILE A 239 17.02 -23.67 -4.03
C ILE A 239 17.09 -25.07 -4.65
N TYR A 240 18.30 -25.52 -4.98
CA TYR A 240 18.56 -26.86 -5.56
C TYR A 240 19.26 -27.82 -4.59
N SER A 241 19.71 -27.35 -3.43
CA SER A 241 20.33 -28.16 -2.38
C SER A 241 19.90 -27.68 -0.99
N VAL A 242 19.90 -28.58 -0.01
CA VAL A 242 19.68 -28.22 1.39
C VAL A 242 20.81 -27.28 1.84
N CYS A 243 20.47 -26.07 2.26
CA CYS A 243 21.40 -25.05 2.74
C CYS A 243 20.75 -24.22 3.85
N THR A 244 21.56 -23.47 4.61
CA THR A 244 21.04 -22.52 5.58
C THR A 244 20.42 -21.31 4.86
N LEU A 245 19.57 -20.54 5.56
CA LEU A 245 18.99 -19.31 5.00
C LEU A 245 20.07 -18.30 4.59
N GLU A 246 21.13 -18.17 5.39
CA GLU A 246 22.27 -17.30 5.10
C GLU A 246 22.96 -17.70 3.80
N GLN A 247 23.28 -18.99 3.64
CA GLN A 247 23.86 -19.52 2.41
C GLN A 247 22.93 -19.34 1.19
N ALA A 248 21.62 -19.49 1.37
CA ALA A 248 20.64 -19.29 0.32
C ALA A 248 20.61 -17.82 -0.16
N LEU A 249 20.74 -16.87 0.77
CA LEU A 249 20.79 -15.43 0.48
C LEU A 249 22.14 -15.02 -0.14
N GLU A 250 23.25 -15.52 0.39
CA GLU A 250 24.60 -15.27 -0.16
C GLU A 250 24.72 -15.75 -1.61
N ASN A 251 24.13 -16.91 -1.92
CA ASN A 251 24.18 -17.50 -3.26
C ASN A 251 22.94 -17.17 -4.11
N ALA A 252 22.07 -16.26 -3.67
CA ALA A 252 20.76 -16.02 -4.30
C ALA A 252 20.87 -15.67 -5.80
N ALA A 253 21.82 -14.81 -6.15
CA ALA A 253 22.02 -14.40 -7.55
C ALA A 253 22.41 -15.57 -8.45
N GLU A 254 23.31 -16.43 -7.98
CA GLU A 254 23.77 -17.61 -8.71
C GLU A 254 22.66 -18.67 -8.83
N ASN A 255 21.90 -18.87 -7.76
CA ASN A 255 20.75 -19.77 -7.72
C ASN A 255 19.67 -19.34 -8.72
N VAL A 256 19.33 -18.05 -8.76
CA VAL A 256 18.39 -17.47 -9.75
C VAL A 256 18.91 -17.68 -11.17
N ARG A 257 20.19 -17.38 -11.42
CA ARG A 257 20.83 -17.52 -12.74
C ARG A 257 20.78 -18.96 -13.24
N MET A 258 21.13 -19.92 -12.38
CA MET A 258 21.13 -21.34 -12.72
C MET A 258 19.71 -21.85 -12.99
N THR A 259 18.74 -21.43 -12.19
CA THR A 259 17.33 -21.77 -12.39
C THR A 259 16.81 -21.21 -13.71
N ALA A 260 17.05 -19.92 -13.98
CA ALA A 260 16.65 -19.27 -15.23
C ALA A 260 17.27 -19.95 -16.45
N ARG A 261 18.56 -20.32 -16.39
CA ARG A 261 19.23 -21.09 -17.45
C ARG A 261 18.52 -22.43 -17.72
N ASN A 262 18.14 -23.15 -16.66
CA ASN A 262 17.48 -24.44 -16.81
C ASN A 262 16.04 -24.30 -17.35
N VAL A 263 15.29 -23.29 -16.89
CA VAL A 263 13.98 -22.94 -17.46
C VAL A 263 14.10 -22.67 -18.96
N ALA A 264 15.06 -21.83 -19.38
CA ALA A 264 15.28 -21.54 -20.79
C ALA A 264 15.69 -22.79 -21.60
N ALA A 265 16.50 -23.69 -21.03
CA ALA A 265 16.87 -24.95 -21.66
C ALA A 265 15.65 -25.87 -21.87
N VAL A 266 14.75 -25.96 -20.89
CA VAL A 266 13.49 -26.71 -21.00
C VAL A 266 12.59 -26.11 -22.08
N LEU A 267 12.45 -24.78 -22.13
CA LEU A 267 11.67 -24.11 -23.18
C LEU A 267 12.25 -24.36 -24.57
N LYS A 268 13.58 -24.33 -24.73
CA LYS A 268 14.25 -24.65 -25.99
C LYS A 268 14.00 -26.09 -26.40
N MET A 269 14.04 -27.03 -25.44
CA MET A 269 13.73 -28.43 -25.68
C MET A 269 12.27 -28.62 -26.11
N GLY A 270 11.32 -27.92 -25.48
CA GLY A 270 9.90 -27.97 -25.84
C GLY A 270 9.60 -27.51 -27.27
N ARG A 271 10.48 -26.71 -27.91
CA ARG A 271 10.35 -26.36 -29.34
C ARG A 271 10.77 -27.49 -30.31
N LEU A 272 11.43 -28.52 -29.80
CA LEU A 272 11.86 -29.69 -30.59
C LEU A 272 10.85 -30.84 -30.55
N LEU A 273 9.86 -30.76 -29.67
CA LEU A 273 8.74 -31.70 -29.54
C LEU A 273 7.52 -31.15 -30.31
#